data_AF-A0A8H4BDI6-F1
#
_entry.id   AF-A0A8H4BDI6-F1
#
_cell.length_a   1.000
_cell.length_b   1.000
_cell.length_c   1.000
_cell.angle_alpha   90.00
_cell.angle_beta   90.00
_cell.angle_gamma   90.00
#
_symmetry.space_group_name_H-M   'P 1'
#
loop_
_entity.id
_entity.type
_entity.pdbx_description
1 polymer ?
#
loop_
_entity_poly.entity_id
_entity_poly.type
_entity_poly.pdbx_seq_one_letter_code
_entity_poly.pdbx_strand_id
1 'polypeptide(L)'
;MNVYTQDIKIICQNHVLKSSAKASEGHPWRNWKIRVVAVDNNREKKGKLNHLLDHVEYWLHPTFVNPVREFQKEPYLLQEKGWGEFDMRVVLYFKNSLQEPDPEEILFDLHFREPIYTIKHTIVFNNPSPELIRILQMELPNSDLQTTIHIDNRKRRTSPSLMTSKKIKTPPSTSSPADNGGPMTPSHASNNHIKYPPTSPSLTMLYNLQDQESSTESDDLYRAAHGYRRQKKPTVQDGVIIDDIYNETDIDNASSIHSKQVDEHVRKAWGIPVGLDMLELAKRLTTLTPEQIEEVQTMIHRNKKEETVVEDNDDEFMVDLYSLGPELLTQLWDYTTEKKSQPKAMALSPFSLVQANANM
;
A
#
# COMPACT_ATOMS: atom_id res chain seq x y z
N MET A 1 32.46 -15.72 -27.41
CA MET A 1 32.03 -14.93 -26.24
C MET A 1 31.74 -15.93 -25.13
N ASN A 2 32.18 -15.64 -23.90
CA ASN A 2 31.85 -16.50 -22.76
C ASN A 2 30.61 -15.92 -22.09
N VAL A 3 29.52 -16.67 -22.07
CA VAL A 3 28.26 -16.26 -21.45
C VAL A 3 28.07 -17.08 -20.19
N TYR A 4 27.82 -16.41 -19.07
CA TYR A 4 27.43 -17.02 -17.80
C TYR A 4 26.06 -16.49 -17.39
N THR A 5 25.33 -17.24 -16.59
CA THR A 5 24.03 -16.80 -16.06
C THR A 5 23.94 -16.98 -14.56
N GLN A 6 23.07 -16.19 -13.93
CA GLN A 6 22.61 -16.45 -12.57
C GLN A 6 21.09 -16.49 -12.57
N ASP A 7 20.51 -17.61 -12.15
CA ASP A 7 19.09 -17.64 -11.82
C ASP A 7 18.88 -16.96 -10.47
N ILE A 8 17.91 -16.05 -10.43
CA ILE A 8 17.39 -15.42 -9.23
C ILE A 8 15.93 -15.83 -9.04
N LYS A 9 15.54 -15.97 -7.78
CA LYS A 9 14.24 -16.47 -7.36
C LYS A 9 13.63 -15.48 -6.38
N ILE A 10 12.62 -14.75 -6.82
CA ILE A 10 11.83 -13.82 -6.00
C ILE A 10 10.63 -14.60 -5.45
N ILE A 11 10.44 -14.59 -4.13
CA ILE A 11 9.54 -15.50 -3.44
C ILE A 11 8.64 -14.69 -2.51
N CYS A 12 7.36 -14.60 -2.86
CA CYS A 12 6.34 -13.99 -2.01
C CYS A 12 5.67 -15.04 -1.13
N GLN A 13 5.33 -14.65 0.10
CA GLN A 13 4.45 -15.38 1.00
C GLN A 13 3.47 -14.39 1.62
N ASN A 14 2.16 -14.64 1.50
CA ASN A 14 1.12 -13.83 2.12
C ASN A 14 0.17 -14.68 2.97
N HIS A 15 -0.44 -14.06 3.99
CA HIS A 15 -1.47 -14.70 4.80
C HIS A 15 -2.45 -13.68 5.38
N VAL A 16 -3.73 -14.05 5.42
CA VAL A 16 -4.80 -13.22 6.00
C VAL A 16 -4.62 -13.06 7.51
N LEU A 17 -4.75 -11.83 7.99
CA LEU A 17 -4.67 -11.48 9.40
C LEU A 17 -6.00 -11.79 10.12
N LYS A 18 -5.93 -12.53 11.23
CA LYS A 18 -7.11 -13.05 11.93
C LYS A 18 -7.84 -12.05 12.86
N SER A 19 -7.34 -10.82 12.98
CA SER A 19 -7.84 -9.84 13.97
C SER A 19 -7.73 -8.37 13.55
N SER A 20 -7.42 -8.09 12.28
CA SER A 20 -7.60 -6.76 11.72
C SER A 20 -9.08 -6.37 11.78
N ALA A 21 -9.37 -5.06 11.88
CA ALA A 21 -10.73 -4.56 11.69
C ALA A 21 -11.29 -5.00 10.33
N LYS A 22 -12.62 -5.02 10.20
CA LYS A 22 -13.26 -5.22 8.89
C LYS A 22 -12.68 -4.21 7.91
N ALA A 23 -12.10 -4.68 6.82
CA ALA A 23 -11.76 -3.82 5.69
C ALA A 23 -13.04 -3.27 5.03
N SER A 24 -12.89 -2.30 4.15
CA SER A 24 -13.86 -2.02 3.09
C SER A 24 -14.19 -3.29 2.31
N GLU A 25 -15.46 -3.37 1.89
CA GLU A 25 -16.06 -4.34 0.94
C GLU A 25 -15.29 -5.65 0.71
N GLY A 26 -15.09 -6.45 1.76
CA GLY A 26 -14.73 -7.87 1.64
C GLY A 26 -13.25 -8.21 1.39
N HIS A 27 -12.35 -7.26 1.14
CA HIS A 27 -10.93 -7.53 0.89
C HIS A 27 -10.14 -7.78 2.20
N PRO A 28 -9.70 -9.02 2.51
CA PRO A 28 -9.09 -9.31 3.80
C PRO A 28 -7.64 -8.80 3.87
N TRP A 29 -7.33 -8.00 4.89
CA TRP A 29 -5.96 -7.59 5.22
C TRP A 29 -5.02 -8.80 5.33
N ARG A 30 -3.87 -8.70 4.68
CA ARG A 30 -2.80 -9.70 4.68
C ARG A 30 -1.51 -9.10 5.23
N ASN A 31 -0.72 -9.94 5.90
CA ASN A 31 0.71 -9.72 6.05
C ASN A 31 1.39 -10.49 4.90
N TRP A 32 2.19 -9.77 4.12
CA TRP A 32 2.91 -10.29 2.97
C TRP A 32 4.39 -9.97 3.10
N LYS A 33 5.22 -10.85 2.56
CA LYS A 33 6.68 -10.70 2.59
C LYS A 33 7.29 -11.25 1.30
N ILE A 34 8.32 -10.57 0.81
CA ILE A 34 9.05 -10.91 -0.39
C ILE A 34 10.51 -11.12 -0.01
N ARG A 35 11.14 -12.13 -0.60
CA ARG A 35 12.58 -12.39 -0.45
C ARG A 35 13.22 -12.70 -1.80
N VAL A 36 14.48 -12.32 -1.96
CA VAL A 36 15.29 -12.60 -3.16
C VAL A 36 16.43 -13.53 -2.79
N VAL A 37 16.63 -14.61 -3.55
CA VAL A 37 17.74 -15.55 -3.38
C VAL A 37 18.29 -16.04 -4.73
N ALA A 38 19.58 -16.37 -4.77
CA ALA A 38 20.19 -17.03 -5.90
C ALA A 38 19.73 -18.50 -6.00
N VAL A 39 19.70 -19.02 -7.22
CA VAL A 39 19.46 -20.43 -7.53
C VAL A 39 20.52 -20.94 -8.51
N ASP A 40 21.10 -22.10 -8.22
CA ASP A 40 21.85 -22.85 -9.24
C ASP A 40 21.30 -24.28 -9.29
N ASN A 41 21.15 -24.86 -10.49
CA ASN A 41 20.64 -26.22 -10.69
C ASN A 41 19.32 -26.48 -9.94
N ASN A 42 18.40 -25.51 -9.99
CA ASN A 42 17.10 -25.49 -9.30
C ASN A 42 17.15 -25.63 -7.76
N ARG A 43 18.28 -25.28 -7.11
CA ARG A 43 18.41 -25.24 -5.65
C ARG A 43 18.83 -23.84 -5.17
N GLU A 44 18.21 -23.36 -4.09
CA GLU A 44 18.53 -22.05 -3.48
C GLU A 44 19.97 -22.05 -2.93
N LYS A 45 20.76 -21.02 -3.28
CA LYS A 45 22.17 -20.85 -2.93
C LYS A 45 22.34 -19.72 -1.91
N LYS A 46 22.03 -20.06 -0.66
CA LYS A 46 22.05 -19.10 0.46
C LYS A 46 23.38 -18.35 0.56
N GLY A 47 23.28 -17.03 0.60
CA GLY A 47 24.39 -16.09 0.74
C GLY A 47 25.09 -15.72 -0.56
N LYS A 48 24.81 -16.39 -1.69
CA LYS A 48 25.51 -16.12 -2.97
C LYS A 48 25.22 -14.70 -3.48
N LEU A 49 24.03 -14.14 -3.24
CA LEU A 49 23.73 -12.78 -3.65
C LEU A 49 24.49 -11.73 -2.83
N ASN A 50 24.91 -12.02 -1.59
CA ASN A 50 25.77 -11.10 -0.81
C ASN A 50 27.15 -10.86 -1.45
N HIS A 51 27.55 -11.70 -2.42
CA HIS A 51 28.79 -11.54 -3.17
C HIS A 51 28.58 -10.86 -4.54
N LEU A 52 27.35 -10.87 -5.08
CA LEU A 52 27.00 -10.32 -6.41
C LEU A 52 26.37 -8.93 -6.32
N LEU A 53 25.44 -8.75 -5.39
CA LEU A 53 24.67 -7.54 -5.19
C LEU A 53 25.27 -6.70 -4.05
N ASP A 54 25.25 -5.38 -4.23
CA ASP A 54 25.47 -4.42 -3.15
C ASP A 54 24.20 -4.31 -2.30
N HIS A 55 23.06 -4.07 -2.95
CA HIS A 55 21.74 -4.01 -2.34
C HIS A 55 20.62 -4.38 -3.33
N VAL A 56 19.41 -4.49 -2.80
CA VAL A 56 18.16 -4.64 -3.56
C VAL A 56 17.22 -3.53 -3.12
N GLU A 57 16.59 -2.84 -4.06
CA GLU A 57 15.48 -1.94 -3.79
C GLU A 57 14.14 -2.56 -4.16
N TYR A 58 13.11 -2.25 -3.38
CA TYR A 58 11.72 -2.45 -3.74
C TYR A 58 11.08 -1.10 -3.99
N TRP A 59 10.51 -0.88 -5.18
CA TRP A 59 9.75 0.33 -5.51
C TRP A 59 8.25 0.02 -5.42
N LEU A 60 7.69 0.31 -4.25
CA LEU A 60 6.28 0.10 -3.91
C LEU A 60 5.38 1.19 -4.50
N HIS A 61 4.06 0.99 -4.40
CA HIS A 61 3.06 1.96 -4.85
C HIS A 61 3.31 3.34 -4.21
N PRO A 62 3.17 4.47 -4.94
CA PRO A 62 3.53 5.80 -4.43
C PRO A 62 2.79 6.26 -3.17
N THR A 63 1.71 5.57 -2.79
CA THR A 63 0.95 5.83 -1.56
C THR A 63 1.49 5.11 -0.32
N PHE A 64 2.54 4.31 -0.45
CA PHE A 64 3.32 3.81 0.69
C PHE A 64 4.19 4.93 1.25
N VAL A 65 4.24 5.07 2.57
CA VAL A 65 5.25 5.90 3.23
C VAL A 65 6.64 5.31 2.95
N ASN A 66 7.50 6.14 2.34
CA ASN A 66 8.79 5.77 1.76
C ASN A 66 8.61 4.63 0.73
N PRO A 67 8.17 4.92 -0.52
CA PRO A 67 7.84 3.87 -1.48
C PRO A 67 9.07 3.07 -1.94
N VAL A 68 10.26 3.66 -1.94
CA VAL A 68 11.54 2.95 -2.16
C VAL A 68 12.02 2.34 -0.84
N ARG A 69 12.37 1.05 -0.86
CA ARG A 69 12.87 0.28 0.30
C ARG A 69 14.16 -0.47 -0.05
N GLU A 70 15.28 0.04 0.44
CA GLU A 70 16.63 -0.53 0.26
C GLU A 70 16.92 -1.67 1.27
N PHE A 71 17.55 -2.76 0.79
CA PHE A 71 18.05 -3.86 1.63
C PHE A 71 19.44 -4.32 1.16
N GLN A 72 20.43 -4.31 2.06
CA GLN A 72 21.84 -4.59 1.74
C GLN A 72 22.28 -6.07 1.94
N LYS A 73 21.36 -6.98 2.33
CA LYS A 73 21.72 -8.37 2.71
C LYS A 73 20.66 -9.38 2.33
N GLU A 74 21.09 -10.48 1.72
CA GLU A 74 20.29 -11.68 1.45
C GLU A 74 19.70 -12.21 2.79
N PRO A 75 18.38 -12.46 2.86
CA PRO A 75 17.46 -12.72 1.76
C PRO A 75 16.64 -11.50 1.28
N TYR A 76 17.10 -10.27 1.53
CA TYR A 76 16.47 -9.02 1.08
C TYR A 76 15.00 -8.95 1.50
N LEU A 77 14.74 -9.20 2.79
CA LEU A 77 13.39 -9.46 3.29
C LEU A 77 12.58 -8.17 3.45
N LEU A 78 11.81 -7.81 2.43
CA LEU A 78 10.67 -6.92 2.60
C LEU A 78 9.54 -7.70 3.30
N GLN A 79 8.93 -7.09 4.31
CA GLN A 79 7.67 -7.54 4.91
C GLN A 79 6.80 -6.33 5.20
N GLU A 80 5.55 -6.40 4.77
CA GLU A 80 4.55 -5.35 4.92
C GLU A 80 3.15 -5.93 5.21
N LYS A 81 2.15 -5.05 5.31
CA LYS A 81 0.74 -5.44 5.32
C LYS A 81 -0.04 -4.62 4.30
N GLY A 82 -1.11 -5.18 3.80
CA GLY A 82 -2.03 -4.51 2.89
C GLY A 82 -3.24 -5.38 2.55
N TRP A 83 -4.21 -4.81 1.86
CA TRP A 83 -5.35 -5.53 1.28
C TRP A 83 -5.35 -5.52 -0.25
N GLY A 84 -4.69 -4.53 -0.88
CA GLY A 84 -4.59 -4.38 -2.33
C GLY A 84 -3.45 -5.19 -2.96
N GLU A 85 -3.66 -5.56 -4.22
CA GLU A 85 -2.70 -6.24 -5.11
C GLU A 85 -2.11 -5.20 -6.08
N PHE A 86 -0.82 -5.27 -6.44
CA PHE A 86 -0.18 -4.30 -7.35
C PHE A 86 1.15 -4.79 -7.96
N ASP A 87 1.46 -4.36 -9.19
CA ASP A 87 2.77 -4.56 -9.81
C ASP A 87 3.82 -3.62 -9.21
N MET A 88 4.88 -4.16 -8.61
CA MET A 88 6.03 -3.39 -8.09
C MET A 88 7.30 -3.67 -8.89
N ARG A 89 8.40 -2.96 -8.57
CA ARG A 89 9.74 -3.30 -9.08
C ARG A 89 10.64 -3.81 -7.97
N VAL A 90 11.38 -4.87 -8.28
CA VAL A 90 12.50 -5.38 -7.48
C VAL A 90 13.77 -5.10 -8.27
N VAL A 91 14.53 -4.10 -7.84
CA VAL A 91 15.69 -3.58 -8.57
C VAL A 91 16.97 -4.10 -7.93
N LEU A 92 17.84 -4.72 -8.72
CA LEU A 92 19.05 -5.38 -8.22
C LEU A 92 20.30 -4.55 -8.56
N TYR A 93 20.97 -4.03 -7.53
CA TYR A 93 22.19 -3.24 -7.68
C TYR A 93 23.41 -4.13 -7.49
N PHE A 94 24.21 -4.31 -8.55
CA PHE A 94 25.43 -5.11 -8.52
C PHE A 94 26.59 -4.33 -7.90
N LYS A 95 27.55 -5.05 -7.29
CA LYS A 95 28.74 -4.41 -6.74
C LYS A 95 29.64 -3.87 -7.85
N ASN A 96 30.02 -2.60 -7.78
CA ASN A 96 30.86 -1.91 -8.78
C ASN A 96 32.20 -2.65 -9.06
N SER A 97 32.71 -3.43 -8.09
CA SER A 97 33.90 -4.29 -8.26
C SER A 97 33.74 -5.40 -9.31
N LEU A 98 32.53 -5.70 -9.75
CA LEU A 98 32.22 -6.78 -10.70
C LEU A 98 32.07 -6.29 -12.15
N GLN A 99 32.50 -5.04 -12.40
CA GLN A 99 32.07 -4.18 -13.52
C GLN A 99 30.62 -3.69 -13.32
N GLU A 100 30.29 -2.54 -13.90
CA GLU A 100 28.96 -1.90 -13.79
C GLU A 100 28.06 -2.34 -14.97
N PRO A 101 27.13 -3.30 -14.77
CA PRO A 101 25.88 -3.30 -15.50
C PRO A 101 24.95 -2.21 -14.95
N ASP A 102 23.99 -1.75 -15.74
CA ASP A 102 22.84 -1.01 -15.21
C ASP A 102 22.07 -1.89 -14.19
N PRO A 103 21.37 -1.31 -13.20
CA PRO A 103 20.58 -2.07 -12.24
C PRO A 103 19.51 -2.92 -12.93
N GLU A 104 19.37 -4.18 -12.52
CA GLU A 104 18.40 -5.10 -13.12
C GLU A 104 17.00 -4.84 -12.52
N GLU A 105 16.15 -4.11 -13.24
CA GLU A 105 14.74 -3.90 -12.88
C GLU A 105 13.89 -5.14 -13.19
N ILE A 106 13.35 -5.81 -12.16
CA ILE A 106 12.42 -6.94 -12.32
C ILE A 106 11.01 -6.50 -11.94
N LEU A 107 10.06 -6.57 -12.87
CA LEU A 107 8.63 -6.39 -12.59
C LEU A 107 8.12 -7.54 -11.71
N PHE A 108 7.34 -7.22 -10.67
CA PHE A 108 6.83 -8.17 -9.70
C PHE A 108 5.36 -7.88 -9.35
N ASP A 109 4.45 -8.72 -9.86
CA ASP A 109 3.04 -8.75 -9.48
C ASP A 109 2.88 -9.21 -8.01
N LEU A 110 2.43 -8.30 -7.14
CA LEU A 110 1.97 -8.63 -5.78
C LEU A 110 0.51 -9.06 -5.80
N HIS A 111 0.24 -10.27 -6.28
CA HIS A 111 -1.07 -10.88 -6.17
C HIS A 111 -1.26 -11.71 -4.88
N PHE A 112 -2.51 -11.99 -4.51
CA PHE A 112 -2.85 -12.88 -3.39
C PHE A 112 -3.66 -14.13 -3.79
N ARG A 113 -3.77 -14.37 -5.10
CA ARG A 113 -4.32 -15.59 -5.73
C ARG A 113 -3.76 -16.89 -5.14
N GLU A 114 -2.48 -16.89 -4.74
CA GLU A 114 -1.80 -17.99 -4.04
C GLU A 114 -1.19 -17.49 -2.72
N PRO A 115 -1.10 -18.32 -1.65
CA PRO A 115 -0.49 -17.92 -0.39
C PRO A 115 1.04 -17.90 -0.44
N ILE A 116 1.66 -18.66 -1.36
CA ILE A 116 3.11 -18.70 -1.61
C ILE A 116 3.30 -18.96 -3.10
N TYR A 117 3.96 -18.05 -3.80
CA TYR A 117 4.34 -18.19 -5.21
C TYR A 117 5.78 -17.75 -5.43
N THR A 118 6.26 -17.82 -6.67
CA THR A 118 7.66 -17.54 -7.02
C THR A 118 7.79 -17.10 -8.47
N ILE A 119 8.52 -16.01 -8.69
CA ILE A 119 9.02 -15.62 -10.01
C ILE A 119 10.51 -16.03 -10.10
N LYS A 120 10.90 -16.55 -11.26
CA LYS A 120 12.29 -16.89 -11.59
C LYS A 120 12.77 -15.93 -12.68
N HIS A 121 13.85 -15.21 -12.41
CA HIS A 121 14.56 -14.36 -13.36
C HIS A 121 15.93 -14.95 -13.68
N THR A 122 16.48 -14.70 -14.86
CA THR A 122 17.82 -15.21 -15.26
C THR A 122 18.66 -14.08 -15.82
N ILE A 123 19.61 -13.59 -15.02
CA ILE A 123 20.57 -12.56 -15.44
C ILE A 123 21.60 -13.19 -16.38
N VAL A 124 22.00 -12.46 -17.42
CA VAL A 124 22.97 -12.91 -18.43
C VAL A 124 24.21 -12.03 -18.41
N PHE A 125 25.35 -12.60 -18.02
CA PHE A 125 26.64 -11.91 -17.98
C PHE A 125 27.44 -12.23 -19.25
N ASN A 126 27.70 -11.21 -20.06
CA ASN A 126 28.40 -11.32 -21.34
C ASN A 126 29.89 -10.99 -21.19
N ASN A 127 30.76 -11.99 -21.38
CA ASN A 127 32.20 -11.93 -21.15
C ASN A 127 32.60 -11.41 -19.75
N PRO A 128 32.05 -12.00 -18.66
CA PRO A 128 32.29 -11.54 -17.28
C PRO A 128 33.77 -11.60 -16.87
N SER A 129 34.14 -10.77 -15.89
CA SER A 129 35.50 -10.74 -15.34
C SER A 129 35.87 -12.08 -14.66
N PRO A 130 37.17 -12.45 -14.57
CA PRO A 130 37.63 -13.65 -13.85
C PRO A 130 37.29 -13.65 -12.34
N GLU A 131 36.90 -12.51 -11.77
CA GLU A 131 36.38 -12.41 -10.41
C GLU A 131 34.89 -12.74 -10.34
N LEU A 132 34.09 -12.12 -11.21
CA LEU A 132 32.67 -12.42 -11.34
C LEU A 132 32.44 -13.90 -11.69
N ILE A 133 33.26 -14.48 -12.58
CA ILE A 133 33.25 -15.91 -12.91
C ILE A 133 33.41 -16.78 -11.66
N ARG A 134 34.40 -16.50 -10.80
CA ARG A 134 34.61 -17.24 -9.54
C ARG A 134 33.39 -17.15 -8.62
N ILE A 135 32.79 -15.97 -8.47
CA ILE A 135 31.59 -15.78 -7.63
C ILE A 135 30.38 -16.54 -8.21
N LEU A 136 30.18 -16.49 -9.53
CA LEU A 136 29.13 -17.22 -10.24
C LEU A 136 29.30 -18.74 -10.13
N GLN A 137 30.53 -19.25 -10.06
CA GLN A 137 30.82 -20.67 -9.82
C GLN A 137 30.85 -21.05 -8.33
N MET A 138 30.75 -20.09 -7.41
CA MET A 138 31.01 -20.20 -5.97
C MET A 138 32.44 -20.67 -5.62
N GLU A 139 33.41 -20.43 -6.51
CA GLU A 139 34.85 -20.64 -6.31
C GLU A 139 35.47 -19.47 -5.51
N LEU A 140 34.90 -19.21 -4.34
CA LEU A 140 35.45 -18.28 -3.36
C LEU A 140 36.73 -18.87 -2.74
N PRO A 141 37.76 -18.06 -2.43
CA PRO A 141 38.87 -18.53 -1.59
C PRO A 141 38.34 -18.97 -0.22
N ASN A 142 38.88 -20.07 0.32
CA ASN A 142 38.36 -20.78 1.51
C ASN A 142 38.51 -20.04 2.87
N SER A 143 38.55 -18.71 2.88
CA SER A 143 38.94 -17.90 4.03
C SER A 143 37.84 -17.72 5.09
N ASP A 144 36.59 -17.42 4.68
CA ASP A 144 35.63 -16.75 5.56
C ASP A 144 34.44 -17.60 6.06
N LEU A 145 34.41 -18.91 5.79
CA LEU A 145 33.37 -19.82 6.30
C LEU A 145 33.58 -20.26 7.76
N GLN A 146 34.05 -19.36 8.64
CA GLN A 146 34.19 -19.60 10.08
C GLN A 146 33.68 -18.43 10.95
N THR A 147 32.41 -18.05 10.80
CA THR A 147 31.67 -17.42 11.91
C THR A 147 30.19 -17.84 11.90
N THR A 148 29.56 -17.86 13.07
CA THR A 148 28.09 -18.05 13.27
C THR A 148 27.47 -19.45 13.04
N ILE A 149 28.10 -20.51 13.55
CA ILE A 149 27.33 -21.63 14.13
C ILE A 149 27.82 -21.91 15.56
N HIS A 150 27.25 -21.22 16.54
CA HIS A 150 27.38 -21.56 17.95
C HIS A 150 26.00 -21.92 18.52
N ILE A 151 25.62 -23.19 18.37
CA ILE A 151 24.39 -23.73 18.96
C ILE A 151 24.66 -24.05 20.43
N ASP A 152 23.89 -23.44 21.33
CA ASP A 152 24.07 -23.53 22.78
C ASP A 152 23.62 -24.91 23.31
N ASN A 153 24.57 -25.83 23.51
CA ASN A 153 24.31 -27.22 23.88
C ASN A 153 24.75 -27.51 25.33
N ARG A 154 24.02 -26.94 26.29
CA ARG A 154 24.29 -27.12 27.73
C ARG A 154 24.03 -28.57 28.19
N LYS A 155 25.09 -29.32 28.54
CA LYS A 155 25.01 -30.33 29.61
C LYS A 155 26.37 -30.77 30.18
N ARG A 156 26.53 -30.51 31.49
CA ARG A 156 27.38 -31.21 32.48
C ARG A 156 28.84 -31.56 32.10
N ARG A 157 29.79 -31.04 32.87
CA ARG A 157 30.56 -31.87 33.82
C ARG A 157 31.22 -31.08 34.96
N THR A 158 31.08 -31.62 36.17
CA THR A 158 31.99 -31.57 37.34
C THR A 158 32.57 -30.25 37.85
N SER A 159 32.33 -29.99 39.15
CA SER A 159 32.91 -28.91 39.97
C SER A 159 34.27 -29.28 40.59
N PRO A 160 35.00 -28.26 41.11
CA PRO A 160 35.80 -28.40 42.34
C PRO A 160 35.19 -27.60 43.52
N SER A 161 35.80 -27.70 44.71
CA SER A 161 35.22 -27.32 46.01
C SER A 161 35.48 -25.88 46.47
N LEU A 162 34.76 -25.43 47.50
CA LEU A 162 34.92 -24.15 48.19
C LEU A 162 36.13 -24.15 49.15
N MET A 163 36.80 -23.00 49.26
CA MET A 163 37.30 -22.33 50.48
C MET A 163 37.69 -20.87 50.12
N THR A 164 37.71 -19.87 51.00
CA THR A 164 37.37 -19.80 52.45
C THR A 164 36.42 -18.61 52.72
N SER A 165 36.30 -18.12 53.96
CA SER A 165 35.36 -17.08 54.41
C SER A 165 36.00 -15.78 54.88
N LYS A 166 35.24 -14.67 54.81
CA LYS A 166 35.21 -13.56 55.79
C LYS A 166 33.86 -12.84 55.73
N LYS A 167 33.52 -12.07 56.78
CA LYS A 167 32.15 -11.64 57.18
C LYS A 167 32.17 -10.16 57.62
N ILE A 168 31.00 -9.58 57.99
CA ILE A 168 30.77 -8.24 58.62
C ILE A 168 30.59 -7.13 57.54
N LYS A 169 29.61 -6.19 57.55
CA LYS A 169 28.61 -5.68 58.54
C LYS A 169 27.32 -5.15 57.85
N THR A 170 26.27 -4.83 58.62
CA THR A 170 25.02 -4.10 58.25
C THR A 170 24.45 -3.38 59.51
N PRO A 171 23.34 -2.59 59.44
CA PRO A 171 22.94 -1.47 58.56
C PRO A 171 22.92 -0.12 59.37
N PRO A 172 22.05 0.93 59.21
CA PRO A 172 20.56 0.90 59.24
C PRO A 172 19.79 1.91 58.31
N SER A 173 18.46 1.87 58.47
CA SER A 173 17.28 2.54 57.86
C SER A 173 17.17 4.09 57.76
N THR A 174 16.36 4.57 56.79
CA THR A 174 15.16 5.49 56.88
C THR A 174 14.64 5.80 55.44
N SER A 175 13.37 6.13 55.10
CA SER A 175 12.05 6.18 55.79
C SER A 175 10.89 6.30 54.76
N SER A 176 9.66 5.86 55.08
CA SER A 176 8.39 6.12 54.33
C SER A 176 7.58 7.28 54.97
N PRO A 177 6.53 7.85 54.32
CA PRO A 177 5.15 7.28 54.19
C PRO A 177 4.68 7.15 52.71
N ALA A 178 3.57 6.50 52.29
CA ALA A 178 2.14 6.50 52.70
C ALA A 178 1.34 7.75 52.22
N ASP A 179 0.03 7.71 51.91
CA ASP A 179 -1.01 6.75 52.35
C ASP A 179 -2.27 6.63 51.42
N ASN A 180 -3.06 5.55 51.62
CA ASN A 180 -4.48 5.23 51.32
C ASN A 180 -5.32 5.89 50.17
N GLY A 181 -6.35 5.21 49.61
CA GLY A 181 -6.86 3.86 49.90
C GLY A 181 -8.19 3.51 49.15
N GLY A 182 -8.59 2.23 49.22
CA GLY A 182 -9.92 1.72 48.80
C GLY A 182 -10.87 1.59 50.02
N PRO A 183 -11.66 0.49 50.20
CA PRO A 183 -11.88 -0.72 49.39
C PRO A 183 -13.34 -0.73 48.82
N MET A 184 -14.20 -1.76 48.64
CA MET A 184 -14.33 -3.18 49.04
C MET A 184 -15.08 -4.03 47.98
N THR A 185 -15.15 -5.35 48.20
CA THR A 185 -16.02 -6.34 47.54
C THR A 185 -16.98 -6.98 48.59
N PRO A 186 -17.88 -7.94 48.25
CA PRO A 186 -17.48 -9.36 48.21
C PRO A 186 -18.21 -10.24 47.15
N SER A 187 -17.84 -11.52 47.14
CA SER A 187 -18.25 -12.59 46.20
C SER A 187 -19.45 -13.44 46.65
N HIS A 188 -20.04 -14.22 45.73
CA HIS A 188 -20.19 -15.69 45.86
C HIS A 188 -20.52 -16.34 44.49
N ALA A 189 -20.65 -17.67 44.41
CA ALA A 189 -20.65 -18.44 43.16
C ALA A 189 -21.61 -19.65 43.18
N SER A 190 -22.05 -20.15 42.01
CA SER A 190 -22.12 -21.60 41.62
C SER A 190 -22.94 -21.93 40.35
N ASN A 191 -22.44 -22.91 39.57
CA ASN A 191 -23.12 -23.94 38.75
C ASN A 191 -24.20 -23.64 37.66
N ASN A 192 -23.83 -24.06 36.43
CA ASN A 192 -24.51 -25.03 35.53
C ASN A 192 -25.74 -24.71 34.63
N HIS A 193 -25.65 -25.32 33.43
CA HIS A 193 -26.69 -26.01 32.63
C HIS A 193 -27.46 -25.32 31.45
N ILE A 194 -26.91 -25.51 30.25
CA ILE A 194 -27.56 -26.01 28.99
C ILE A 194 -28.97 -25.50 28.59
N LYS A 195 -29.07 -24.77 27.47
CA LYS A 195 -29.68 -25.24 26.17
C LYS A 195 -29.55 -24.25 24.99
N TYR A 196 -29.67 -24.79 23.77
CA TYR A 196 -29.97 -24.10 22.49
C TYR A 196 -31.46 -24.36 22.12
N PRO A 197 -31.96 -23.98 20.92
CA PRO A 197 -32.07 -22.66 20.24
C PRO A 197 -33.59 -22.27 20.29
N PRO A 198 -34.30 -21.73 19.26
CA PRO A 198 -34.00 -20.93 18.06
C PRO A 198 -34.67 -19.51 18.19
N THR A 199 -35.18 -18.74 17.22
CA THR A 199 -35.50 -18.88 15.77
C THR A 199 -35.57 -17.50 15.09
N SER A 200 -35.35 -17.42 13.78
CA SER A 200 -35.69 -16.24 12.95
C SER A 200 -37.20 -16.20 12.60
N PRO A 201 -37.73 -15.01 12.28
CA PRO A 201 -38.75 -14.86 11.25
C PRO A 201 -38.23 -14.02 10.06
N SER A 202 -39.01 -13.94 8.97
CA SER A 202 -38.65 -13.23 7.75
C SER A 202 -39.89 -12.69 7.01
N LEU A 203 -39.68 -11.63 6.22
CA LEU A 203 -40.49 -11.18 5.06
C LEU A 203 -41.88 -10.52 5.22
N THR A 204 -42.08 -9.56 4.29
CA THR A 204 -43.31 -9.19 3.52
C THR A 204 -44.42 -8.25 4.06
N MET A 205 -44.53 -7.12 3.35
CA MET A 205 -45.72 -6.56 2.63
C MET A 205 -46.70 -5.54 3.26
N LEU A 206 -46.73 -4.36 2.61
CA LEU A 206 -47.86 -3.48 2.19
C LEU A 206 -49.09 -3.23 3.10
N TYR A 207 -49.48 -1.95 3.24
CA TYR A 207 -50.57 -1.35 2.43
C TYR A 207 -50.60 0.20 2.46
N ASN A 208 -51.30 0.83 1.52
CA ASN A 208 -51.38 2.29 1.28
C ASN A 208 -52.33 3.06 2.23
N LEU A 209 -52.19 4.40 2.25
CA LEU A 209 -53.32 5.36 2.22
C LEU A 209 -52.91 6.72 1.59
N GLN A 210 -53.89 7.57 1.27
CA GLN A 210 -53.83 8.66 0.28
C GLN A 210 -53.26 10.04 0.72
N ASP A 211 -52.67 10.71 -0.28
CA ASP A 211 -52.76 12.14 -0.67
C ASP A 211 -52.74 13.28 0.38
N GLN A 212 -51.67 14.11 0.34
CA GLN A 212 -51.82 15.55 0.08
C GLN A 212 -50.50 16.20 -0.42
N GLU A 213 -50.62 17.29 -1.20
CA GLU A 213 -49.49 17.94 -1.88
C GLU A 213 -48.71 18.91 -0.97
N SER A 214 -47.38 18.78 -0.90
CA SER A 214 -46.48 19.94 -0.75
C SER A 214 -45.10 19.66 -1.34
N SER A 215 -44.60 20.56 -2.19
CA SER A 215 -43.41 20.33 -3.03
C SER A 215 -42.10 20.71 -2.32
N THR A 216 -41.74 20.01 -1.24
CA THR A 216 -40.49 20.26 -0.48
C THR A 216 -39.69 19.03 -0.05
N GLU A 217 -40.26 17.82 -0.10
CA GLU A 217 -39.60 16.62 0.48
C GLU A 217 -38.44 16.02 -0.37
N SER A 218 -38.28 16.44 -1.63
CA SER A 218 -37.22 15.89 -2.51
C SER A 218 -35.80 16.24 -2.05
N ASP A 219 -35.58 17.47 -1.60
CA ASP A 219 -34.26 17.93 -1.13
C ASP A 219 -33.90 17.30 0.22
N ASP A 220 -34.88 17.15 1.12
CA ASP A 220 -34.67 16.55 2.44
C ASP A 220 -34.46 15.03 2.36
N LEU A 221 -35.08 14.31 1.41
CA LEU A 221 -34.77 12.90 1.17
C LEU A 221 -33.36 12.70 0.61
N TYR A 222 -32.91 13.54 -0.32
CA TYR A 222 -31.53 13.51 -0.81
C TYR A 222 -30.53 13.81 0.33
N ARG A 223 -30.83 14.82 1.15
CA ARG A 223 -30.03 15.20 2.33
C ARG A 223 -30.08 14.19 3.48
N ALA A 224 -31.13 13.38 3.59
CA ALA A 224 -31.25 12.32 4.59
C ALA A 224 -30.56 11.01 4.13
N ALA A 225 -30.58 10.70 2.83
CA ALA A 225 -29.84 9.58 2.24
C ALA A 225 -28.32 9.78 2.39
N HIS A 226 -27.82 11.00 2.12
CA HIS A 226 -26.45 11.42 2.43
C HIS A 226 -26.27 11.74 3.93
N GLY A 227 -26.73 10.84 4.80
CA GLY A 227 -26.58 10.95 6.25
C GLY A 227 -25.12 11.08 6.67
N TYR A 228 -24.86 11.90 7.70
CA TYR A 228 -23.55 12.34 8.20
C TYR A 228 -22.48 11.23 8.29
N ARG A 229 -21.79 10.95 7.17
CA ARG A 229 -20.60 10.10 7.10
C ARG A 229 -19.53 10.81 7.93
N ARG A 230 -19.19 10.26 9.11
CA ARG A 230 -18.15 10.84 9.99
C ARG A 230 -16.89 11.09 9.15
N GLN A 231 -16.36 12.32 9.22
CA GLN A 231 -15.13 12.74 8.52
C GLN A 231 -14.07 11.62 8.57
N LYS A 232 -13.87 10.94 7.44
CA LYS A 232 -12.77 9.98 7.27
C LYS A 232 -11.49 10.82 7.26
N LYS A 233 -10.76 10.82 8.38
CA LYS A 233 -9.36 11.26 8.36
C LYS A 233 -8.55 10.29 7.49
N PRO A 234 -7.52 10.76 6.78
CA PRO A 234 -6.71 9.94 5.88
C PRO A 234 -6.15 8.75 6.65
N THR A 235 -6.53 7.54 6.26
CA THR A 235 -6.28 6.33 7.05
C THR A 235 -4.87 5.79 6.81
N VAL A 236 -3.89 6.42 7.46
CA VAL A 236 -2.53 5.88 7.58
C VAL A 236 -2.59 4.59 8.42
N GLN A 237 -2.66 3.44 7.75
CA GLN A 237 -2.78 2.13 8.37
C GLN A 237 -1.67 1.22 7.85
N ASP A 238 -0.78 0.82 8.76
CA ASP A 238 0.37 -0.05 8.47
C ASP A 238 1.22 0.38 7.25
N GLY A 239 1.41 1.70 7.09
CA GLY A 239 2.34 2.29 6.12
C GLY A 239 1.75 2.66 4.76
N VAL A 240 0.56 2.15 4.42
CA VAL A 240 -0.20 2.52 3.22
C VAL A 240 -1.12 3.70 3.52
N ILE A 241 -1.32 4.56 2.54
CA ILE A 241 -2.28 5.66 2.56
C ILE A 241 -3.28 5.46 1.41
N ILE A 242 -4.57 5.62 1.71
CA ILE A 242 -5.67 5.48 0.76
C ILE A 242 -6.73 6.50 1.18
N ASP A 243 -7.17 7.32 0.23
CA ASP A 243 -8.08 8.43 0.45
C ASP A 243 -9.21 8.36 -0.59
N ASP A 244 -10.38 7.92 -0.15
CA ASP A 244 -11.59 7.86 -0.97
C ASP A 244 -12.20 9.27 -1.08
N ILE A 245 -12.25 9.84 -2.29
CA ILE A 245 -12.67 11.22 -2.54
C ILE A 245 -14.01 11.22 -3.29
N TYR A 246 -15.07 11.67 -2.64
CA TYR A 246 -16.41 11.77 -3.24
C TYR A 246 -16.90 13.23 -3.36
N ASN A 247 -16.33 14.16 -2.60
CA ASN A 247 -16.75 15.57 -2.58
C ASN A 247 -15.62 16.52 -2.17
N GLU A 248 -15.84 17.84 -2.34
CA GLU A 248 -14.89 18.91 -1.99
C GLU A 248 -14.39 18.88 -0.53
N THR A 249 -15.16 18.33 0.42
CA THR A 249 -14.73 18.26 1.84
C THR A 249 -13.88 17.03 2.17
N ASP A 250 -13.95 15.97 1.35
CA ASP A 250 -13.04 14.82 1.49
C ASP A 250 -11.61 15.22 1.09
N ILE A 251 -11.48 16.08 0.07
CA ILE A 251 -10.16 16.43 -0.50
C ILE A 251 -9.34 17.45 0.31
N ASP A 252 -9.99 18.14 1.26
CA ASP A 252 -9.33 18.90 2.32
C ASP A 252 -8.77 17.97 3.43
N ASN A 253 -9.28 16.73 3.52
CA ASN A 253 -8.77 15.71 4.43
C ASN A 253 -7.74 14.79 3.75
N ALA A 254 -7.78 14.64 2.42
CA ALA A 254 -6.88 13.81 1.64
C ALA A 254 -5.39 14.09 1.92
N SER A 255 -4.59 13.04 1.91
CA SER A 255 -3.20 13.07 2.36
C SER A 255 -2.29 13.82 1.41
N SER A 256 -1.46 14.68 2.00
CA SER A 256 -0.32 15.33 1.32
C SER A 256 0.63 14.38 0.56
N ILE A 257 0.57 13.05 0.76
CA ILE A 257 1.42 12.12 0.00
C ILE A 257 1.15 12.21 -1.52
N HIS A 258 -0.11 12.45 -1.92
CA HIS A 258 -0.51 12.55 -3.32
C HIS A 258 0.01 13.84 -4.01
N SER A 259 0.41 14.86 -3.23
CA SER A 259 1.05 16.09 -3.70
C SER A 259 2.57 16.17 -3.40
N LYS A 260 3.16 15.13 -2.79
CA LYS A 260 4.62 15.12 -2.55
C LYS A 260 5.38 14.91 -3.85
N GLN A 261 6.57 15.51 -3.92
CA GLN A 261 7.55 15.15 -4.93
C GLN A 261 8.03 13.72 -4.67
N VAL A 262 7.46 12.79 -5.45
CA VAL A 262 7.94 11.42 -5.62
C VAL A 262 9.14 11.44 -6.57
N ASP A 263 10.17 10.65 -6.28
CA ASP A 263 11.40 10.60 -7.06
C ASP A 263 11.16 10.27 -8.54
N GLU A 264 11.91 10.89 -9.45
CA GLU A 264 11.67 10.83 -10.89
C GLU A 264 11.68 9.39 -11.44
N HIS A 265 12.58 8.55 -10.94
CA HIS A 265 12.65 7.12 -11.29
C HIS A 265 11.39 6.36 -10.86
N VAL A 266 10.86 6.65 -9.67
CA VAL A 266 9.62 6.05 -9.15
C VAL A 266 8.42 6.55 -9.95
N ARG A 267 8.34 7.85 -10.26
CA ARG A 267 7.29 8.41 -11.13
C ARG A 267 7.27 7.73 -12.50
N LYS A 268 8.45 7.58 -13.12
CA LYS A 268 8.61 6.87 -14.41
C LYS A 268 8.20 5.40 -14.30
N ALA A 269 8.61 4.71 -13.23
CA ALA A 269 8.29 3.31 -12.97
C ALA A 269 6.78 3.03 -12.82
N TRP A 270 6.05 4.01 -12.28
CA TRP A 270 4.60 4.01 -12.06
C TRP A 270 3.81 4.79 -13.12
N GLY A 271 4.45 5.17 -14.24
CA GLY A 271 3.76 5.83 -15.35
C GLY A 271 3.18 7.22 -15.03
N ILE A 272 3.66 7.91 -13.99
CA ILE A 272 3.15 9.23 -13.58
C ILE A 272 3.84 10.33 -14.41
N PRO A 273 3.11 11.09 -15.26
CA PRO A 273 3.69 12.15 -16.11
C PRO A 273 4.46 13.20 -15.31
N VAL A 274 5.56 13.73 -15.85
CA VAL A 274 6.38 14.74 -15.16
C VAL A 274 5.57 16.03 -14.91
N GLY A 275 5.62 16.55 -13.69
CA GLY A 275 4.90 17.78 -13.29
C GLY A 275 3.45 17.59 -12.85
N LEU A 276 2.84 16.42 -13.05
CA LEU A 276 1.48 16.11 -12.59
C LEU A 276 1.43 15.93 -11.06
N ASP A 277 0.52 16.63 -10.38
CA ASP A 277 0.22 16.44 -8.96
C ASP A 277 -1.12 15.71 -8.83
N MET A 278 -1.14 14.55 -8.16
CA MET A 278 -2.32 13.68 -8.11
C MET A 278 -3.43 14.26 -7.22
N LEU A 279 -3.06 15.02 -6.18
CA LEU A 279 -4.04 15.68 -5.32
C LEU A 279 -4.66 16.89 -6.04
N GLU A 280 -3.88 17.66 -6.79
CA GLU A 280 -4.38 18.74 -7.63
C GLU A 280 -5.21 18.22 -8.82
N LEU A 281 -4.89 17.05 -9.39
CA LEU A 281 -5.73 16.40 -10.39
C LEU A 281 -7.09 16.04 -9.80
N ALA A 282 -7.12 15.33 -8.67
CA ALA A 282 -8.35 14.99 -7.95
C ALA A 282 -9.16 16.25 -7.59
N LYS A 283 -8.51 17.34 -7.16
CA LYS A 283 -9.16 18.63 -6.85
C LYS A 283 -9.88 19.25 -8.03
N ARG A 284 -9.29 19.16 -9.23
CA ARG A 284 -9.97 19.63 -10.43
C ARG A 284 -11.16 18.76 -10.79
N LEU A 285 -11.00 17.43 -10.73
CA LEU A 285 -12.08 16.47 -10.99
C LEU A 285 -13.29 16.71 -10.08
N THR A 286 -13.10 16.96 -8.78
CA THR A 286 -14.20 17.32 -7.86
C THR A 286 -14.90 18.64 -8.15
N THR A 287 -14.33 19.51 -9.00
CA THR A 287 -14.89 20.84 -9.35
C THR A 287 -15.47 20.92 -10.76
N LEU A 288 -15.54 19.81 -11.49
CA LEU A 288 -16.11 19.75 -12.84
C LEU A 288 -17.64 19.86 -12.82
N THR A 289 -18.22 20.41 -13.89
CA THR A 289 -19.69 20.39 -14.09
C THR A 289 -20.16 19.00 -14.56
N PRO A 290 -21.45 18.63 -14.42
CA PRO A 290 -21.94 17.32 -14.83
C PRO A 290 -21.61 16.96 -16.28
N GLU A 291 -21.67 17.92 -17.20
CA GLU A 291 -21.35 17.75 -18.62
C GLU A 291 -19.85 17.53 -18.86
N GLN A 292 -19.00 18.07 -17.98
CA GLN A 292 -17.54 17.84 -18.01
C GLN A 292 -17.17 16.50 -17.38
N ILE A 293 -17.95 16.02 -16.41
CA ILE A 293 -17.81 14.68 -15.83
C ILE A 293 -18.17 13.62 -16.88
N GLU A 294 -19.24 13.80 -17.66
CA GLU A 294 -19.58 12.92 -18.80
C GLU A 294 -18.47 12.88 -19.87
N GLU A 295 -17.85 14.04 -20.17
CA GLU A 295 -16.70 14.14 -21.09
C GLU A 295 -15.47 13.38 -20.54
N VAL A 296 -15.20 13.46 -19.23
CA VAL A 296 -14.15 12.70 -18.54
C VAL A 296 -14.43 11.20 -18.49
N GLN A 297 -15.66 10.79 -18.14
CA GLN A 297 -16.10 9.39 -18.14
C GLN A 297 -15.95 8.77 -19.54
N THR A 298 -16.31 9.53 -20.58
CA THR A 298 -16.14 9.15 -21.99
C THR A 298 -14.65 9.00 -22.36
N MET A 299 -13.80 9.92 -21.90
CA MET A 299 -12.35 9.87 -22.14
C MET A 299 -11.71 8.63 -21.51
N ILE A 300 -12.06 8.33 -20.25
CA ILE A 300 -11.62 7.12 -19.54
C ILE A 300 -12.13 5.87 -20.26
N HIS A 301 -13.42 5.80 -20.56
CA HIS A 301 -14.03 4.66 -21.25
C HIS A 301 -13.45 4.35 -22.62
N ARG A 302 -13.07 5.40 -23.38
CA ARG A 302 -12.48 5.27 -24.71
C ARG A 302 -11.06 4.70 -24.69
N ASN A 303 -10.29 4.99 -23.63
CA ASN A 303 -8.84 4.78 -23.59
C ASN A 303 -8.38 3.78 -22.49
N LYS A 304 -9.30 3.25 -21.67
CA LYS A 304 -8.97 2.33 -20.56
C LYS A 304 -8.27 1.05 -21.04
N LYS A 305 -7.34 0.56 -20.23
CA LYS A 305 -6.51 -0.63 -20.49
C LYS A 305 -6.85 -1.76 -19.50
N GLU A 306 -6.24 -2.92 -19.67
CA GLU A 306 -6.44 -4.07 -18.77
C GLU A 306 -5.98 -3.78 -17.32
N GLU A 307 -5.04 -2.83 -17.15
CA GLU A 307 -4.55 -2.32 -15.87
C GLU A 307 -5.48 -1.30 -15.19
N THR A 308 -6.48 -0.77 -15.91
CA THR A 308 -7.30 0.36 -15.46
C THR A 308 -8.48 -0.08 -14.60
N VAL A 309 -8.47 0.32 -13.33
CA VAL A 309 -9.49 0.02 -12.32
C VAL A 309 -10.55 1.13 -12.30
N VAL A 310 -11.71 0.79 -12.83
CA VAL A 310 -12.92 1.64 -12.85
C VAL A 310 -14.10 0.77 -12.42
N GLU A 311 -14.85 1.24 -11.44
CA GLU A 311 -16.15 0.69 -11.05
C GLU A 311 -17.23 1.63 -11.57
N ASP A 312 -18.10 1.13 -12.44
CA ASP A 312 -19.13 1.91 -13.15
C ASP A 312 -20.47 1.20 -12.95
N ASN A 313 -21.26 1.70 -12.00
CA ASN A 313 -22.55 1.15 -11.58
C ASN A 313 -23.65 2.20 -11.74
N ASP A 314 -24.91 1.77 -11.81
CA ASP A 314 -26.07 2.66 -12.07
C ASP A 314 -26.18 3.88 -11.12
N ASP A 315 -25.64 3.78 -9.89
CA ASP A 315 -25.65 4.83 -8.86
C ASP A 315 -24.29 5.53 -8.65
N GLU A 316 -23.15 4.96 -9.09
CA GLU A 316 -21.80 5.41 -8.68
C GLU A 316 -20.70 5.06 -9.69
N PHE A 317 -19.86 6.05 -10.04
CA PHE A 317 -18.68 5.90 -10.90
C PHE A 317 -17.40 6.21 -10.09
N MET A 318 -16.57 5.20 -9.87
CA MET A 318 -15.28 5.29 -9.16
C MET A 318 -14.12 4.91 -10.07
N VAL A 319 -12.97 5.57 -9.88
CA VAL A 319 -11.75 5.34 -10.67
C VAL A 319 -10.52 5.48 -9.79
N ASP A 320 -9.62 4.48 -9.83
CA ASP A 320 -8.29 4.63 -9.25
C ASP A 320 -7.41 5.44 -10.21
N LEU A 321 -7.05 6.66 -9.81
CA LEU A 321 -6.20 7.55 -10.62
C LEU A 321 -4.82 6.95 -10.91
N TYR A 322 -4.27 6.10 -10.05
CA TYR A 322 -2.97 5.46 -10.27
C TYR A 322 -3.04 4.33 -11.32
N SER A 323 -4.23 3.77 -11.56
CA SER A 323 -4.48 2.71 -12.56
C SER A 323 -4.64 3.22 -14.01
N LEU A 324 -4.74 4.54 -14.21
CA LEU A 324 -5.01 5.15 -15.51
C LEU A 324 -3.80 5.13 -16.47
N GLY A 325 -2.58 5.07 -15.92
CA GLY A 325 -1.35 5.12 -16.71
C GLY A 325 -1.07 6.48 -17.39
N PRO A 326 0.10 6.65 -18.02
CA PRO A 326 0.63 7.96 -18.40
C PRO A 326 -0.23 8.72 -19.42
N GLU A 327 -0.80 8.01 -20.38
CA GLU A 327 -1.53 8.62 -21.50
C GLU A 327 -2.87 9.21 -21.07
N LEU A 328 -3.63 8.52 -20.22
CA LEU A 328 -4.88 9.02 -19.65
C LEU A 328 -4.62 10.09 -18.58
N LEU A 329 -3.62 9.89 -17.73
CA LEU A 329 -3.22 10.89 -16.73
C LEU A 329 -2.84 12.22 -17.38
N THR A 330 -2.10 12.19 -18.50
CA THR A 330 -1.75 13.41 -19.25
C THR A 330 -3.00 14.06 -19.84
N GLN A 331 -3.85 13.30 -20.54
CA GLN A 331 -5.08 13.83 -21.15
C GLN A 331 -6.02 14.48 -20.12
N LEU A 332 -6.23 13.86 -18.96
CA LEU A 332 -7.08 14.39 -17.89
C LEU A 332 -6.44 15.63 -17.21
N TRP A 333 -5.12 15.63 -17.04
CA TRP A 333 -4.41 16.79 -16.50
C TRP A 333 -4.47 18.00 -17.43
N ASP A 334 -4.26 17.81 -18.73
CA ASP A 334 -4.33 18.88 -19.72
C ASP A 334 -5.77 19.40 -19.87
N TYR A 335 -6.75 18.49 -20.02
CA TYR A 335 -8.18 18.82 -20.04
C TYR A 335 -8.61 19.66 -18.84
N THR A 336 -8.28 19.22 -17.61
CA THR A 336 -8.62 19.96 -16.40
C THR A 336 -7.85 21.28 -16.26
N THR A 337 -6.66 21.41 -16.86
CA THR A 337 -5.91 22.68 -16.94
C THR A 337 -6.59 23.68 -17.89
N GLU A 338 -7.08 23.22 -19.04
CA GLU A 338 -7.80 24.06 -20.00
C GLU A 338 -9.13 24.55 -19.44
N LYS A 339 -9.95 23.67 -18.84
CA LYS A 339 -11.24 24.06 -18.25
C LYS A 339 -11.05 25.02 -17.06
N LYS A 340 -10.02 24.83 -16.22
CA LYS A 340 -9.63 25.76 -15.14
C LYS A 340 -9.25 27.17 -15.67
N SER A 341 -8.88 27.26 -16.95
CA SER A 341 -8.53 28.52 -17.62
C SER A 341 -9.71 29.24 -18.29
N GLN A 342 -10.92 28.65 -18.28
CA GLN A 342 -12.15 29.32 -18.68
C GLN A 342 -12.81 29.98 -17.46
N PRO A 343 -12.67 31.30 -17.23
CA PRO A 343 -13.39 31.96 -16.15
C PRO A 343 -14.89 31.86 -16.41
N LYS A 344 -15.66 31.50 -15.37
CA LYS A 344 -17.12 31.33 -15.38
C LYS A 344 -17.80 32.39 -16.23
N ALA A 345 -18.16 32.03 -17.46
CA ALA A 345 -18.61 33.00 -18.45
C ALA A 345 -19.87 33.70 -17.94
N MET A 346 -19.80 35.02 -17.75
CA MET A 346 -20.98 35.81 -17.44
C MET A 346 -21.98 35.60 -18.57
N ALA A 347 -23.14 35.03 -18.25
CA ALA A 347 -24.14 34.65 -19.24
C ALA A 347 -24.61 35.90 -20.01
N LEU A 348 -24.07 36.10 -21.20
CA LEU A 348 -24.52 37.13 -22.12
C LEU A 348 -25.92 36.72 -22.59
N SER A 349 -26.92 37.38 -22.02
CA SER A 349 -28.34 37.19 -22.34
C SER A 349 -28.55 37.17 -23.87
N PRO A 350 -29.27 36.18 -24.41
CA PRO A 350 -29.57 36.13 -25.85
C PRO A 350 -30.56 37.21 -26.29
N PHE A 351 -31.13 37.99 -25.36
CA PHE A 351 -32.14 39.01 -25.64
C PHE A 351 -31.52 40.36 -26.00
N SER A 352 -31.48 40.66 -27.30
CA SER A 352 -31.24 42.01 -27.81
C SER A 352 -32.51 42.85 -27.73
N LEU A 353 -32.51 43.92 -26.92
CA LEU A 353 -33.59 44.91 -26.88
C LEU A 353 -33.40 45.95 -27.99
N VAL A 354 -33.98 45.67 -29.16
CA VAL A 354 -34.03 46.63 -30.28
C VAL A 354 -35.10 47.68 -30.00
N GLN A 355 -34.69 48.88 -29.58
CA GLN A 355 -35.60 50.02 -29.44
C GLN A 355 -35.96 50.61 -30.82
N ALA A 356 -37.20 50.42 -31.25
CA ALA A 356 -37.72 51.00 -32.48
C ALA A 356 -38.04 52.50 -32.32
N ASN A 357 -37.05 53.37 -32.57
CA ASN A 357 -37.27 54.81 -32.65
C ASN A 357 -37.96 55.19 -33.98
N ALA A 358 -39.29 55.30 -33.96
CA ALA A 358 -40.04 55.96 -35.01
C ALA A 358 -39.99 57.49 -34.79
N ASN A 359 -39.19 58.20 -35.58
CA ASN A 359 -39.20 59.66 -35.66
C ASN A 359 -39.81 60.09 -37.00
N MET A 360 -41.04 60.63 -36.91
CA MET A 360 -41.83 61.43 -37.88
C MET A 360 -41.52 61.25 -39.38
#